data_AF-A0A1M4M6R3-F1
#
_entry.id   AF-A0A1M4M6R3-F1
#
_cell.length_a   1.000
_cell.length_b   1.000
_cell.length_c   1.000
_cell.angle_alpha   90.00
_cell.angle_beta   90.00
_cell.angle_gamma   90.00
#
_symmetry.space_group_name_H-M   'P 1'
#
loop_
_entity.id
_entity.type
_entity.pdbx_description
1 polymer ?
#
loop_
_entity_poly.entity_id
_entity_poly.type
_entity_poly.pdbx_seq_one_letter_code
_entity_poly.pdbx_strand_id
1 'polypeptide(L)'
;MGNNVESPIKLARELGFSILNSAEYNSLKKSEEELLNNEAALNLLNSLGYIEVQNDNSIKLKLDIIEIKEMQNTVDMNIVIKQYLEAKKNYDNLLKNIYNIIEYITGETKISNSNNRCCGKCNSNCANCKK
;
A
#
# COMPACT_ATOMS: atom_id res chain seq x y z
N MET A 1 -32.88 -20.45 14.93
CA MET A 1 -31.52 -20.50 14.38
C MET A 1 -30.99 -19.07 14.42
N GLY A 2 -30.14 -18.75 15.40
CA GLY A 2 -29.60 -17.39 15.54
C GLY A 2 -28.51 -17.18 14.50
N ASN A 3 -28.65 -16.16 13.67
CA ASN A 3 -27.60 -15.73 12.77
C ASN A 3 -26.40 -15.30 13.64
N ASN A 4 -25.32 -16.08 13.65
CA ASN A 4 -24.05 -15.67 14.23
C ASN A 4 -23.48 -14.56 13.35
N VAL A 5 -23.93 -13.33 13.57
CA VAL A 5 -23.32 -12.15 12.94
C VAL A 5 -21.97 -11.97 13.60
N GLU A 6 -20.92 -12.38 12.89
CA GLU A 6 -19.56 -12.16 13.36
C GLU A 6 -19.28 -10.66 13.49
N SER A 7 -18.56 -10.27 14.54
CA SER A 7 -18.19 -8.87 14.74
C SER A 7 -17.40 -8.35 13.53
N PRO A 8 -17.67 -7.12 13.04
CA PRO A 8 -16.90 -6.51 11.95
C PRO A 8 -15.38 -6.56 12.17
N ILE A 9 -14.93 -6.53 13.43
CA ILE A 9 -13.50 -6.63 13.79
C ILE A 9 -12.95 -8.03 13.45
N LYS A 10 -13.73 -9.09 13.68
CA LYS A 10 -13.33 -10.46 13.36
C LYS A 10 -13.21 -10.64 11.84
N LEU A 11 -14.22 -10.18 11.09
CA LEU A 11 -14.22 -10.24 9.63
C LEU A 11 -13.08 -9.42 9.02
N ALA A 12 -12.79 -8.23 9.55
CA ALA A 12 -11.66 -7.42 9.11
C ALA A 12 -10.31 -8.12 9.34
N ARG A 13 -10.18 -8.86 10.45
CA ARG A 13 -8.98 -9.67 10.74
C ARG A 13 -8.85 -10.82 9.75
N GLU A 14 -9.93 -11.53 9.46
CA GLU A 14 -9.94 -12.62 8.47
C GLU A 14 -9.63 -12.12 7.06
N LEU A 15 -10.15 -10.95 6.69
CA LEU A 15 -9.78 -10.26 5.45
C LEU A 15 -8.29 -9.95 5.42
N GLY A 16 -7.73 -9.42 6.51
CA GLY A 16 -6.29 -9.16 6.63
C GLY A 16 -5.44 -10.42 6.43
N PHE A 17 -5.82 -11.54 7.06
CA PHE A 17 -5.16 -12.83 6.83
C PHE A 17 -5.31 -13.33 5.39
N SER A 18 -6.45 -13.10 4.76
CA SER A 18 -6.68 -13.48 3.37
C SER A 18 -5.80 -12.67 2.42
N ILE A 19 -5.62 -11.37 2.67
CA ILE A 19 -4.70 -10.52 1.92
C ILE A 19 -3.25 -11.00 2.07
N LEU A 20 -2.83 -11.31 3.30
CA LEU A 20 -1.47 -11.81 3.57
C LEU A 20 -1.17 -13.19 2.93
N ASN A 21 -2.21 -13.96 2.60
CA ASN A 21 -2.08 -15.24 1.90
C ASN A 21 -2.42 -15.15 0.40
N SER A 22 -2.70 -13.95 -0.11
CA SER A 22 -3.06 -13.73 -1.52
C SER A 22 -1.88 -14.03 -2.45
N ALA A 23 -2.20 -14.41 -3.70
CA ALA A 23 -1.17 -14.64 -4.72
C ALA A 23 -0.39 -13.34 -5.01
N GLU A 24 -1.08 -12.20 -4.99
CA GLU A 24 -0.53 -10.87 -5.24
C GLU A 24 0.47 -10.47 -4.15
N TYR A 25 0.13 -10.66 -2.88
CA TYR A 25 1.07 -10.39 -1.77
C TYR A 25 2.30 -11.29 -1.83
N ASN A 26 2.10 -12.59 -2.06
CA ASN A 26 3.21 -13.54 -2.18
C ASN A 26 4.12 -13.23 -3.38
N SER A 27 3.53 -12.83 -4.51
CA SER A 27 4.27 -12.40 -5.69
C SER A 27 5.08 -11.13 -5.41
N LEU A 28 4.49 -10.15 -4.72
CA LEU A 28 5.18 -8.93 -4.33
C LEU A 28 6.37 -9.24 -3.43
N LYS A 29 6.15 -10.00 -2.35
CA LYS A 29 7.19 -10.39 -1.41
C LYS A 29 8.36 -11.09 -2.11
N LYS A 30 8.06 -12.06 -2.98
CA LYS A 30 9.08 -12.79 -3.74
C LYS A 30 9.89 -11.86 -4.65
N SER A 31 9.20 -10.99 -5.39
CA SER A 31 9.88 -10.03 -6.29
C SER A 31 10.71 -8.99 -5.53
N GLU A 32 10.30 -8.63 -4.32
CA GLU A 32 11.05 -7.73 -3.43
C GLU A 32 12.33 -8.42 -2.93
N GLU A 33 12.25 -9.68 -2.51
CA GLU A 33 13.43 -10.48 -2.15
C GLU A 33 14.39 -10.63 -3.34
N GLU A 34 13.89 -10.91 -4.55
CA GLU A 34 14.70 -11.00 -5.76
C GLU A 34 15.37 -9.66 -6.11
N LEU A 35 14.66 -8.55 -5.94
CA LEU A 35 15.20 -7.20 -6.15
C LEU A 35 16.31 -6.86 -5.16
N LEU A 36 16.10 -7.15 -3.87
CA LEU A 36 17.08 -6.88 -2.81
C LEU A 36 18.35 -7.73 -2.95
N ASN A 37 18.25 -8.91 -3.54
CA ASN A 37 19.40 -9.78 -3.81
C ASN A 37 20.11 -9.45 -5.15
N ASN A 38 19.60 -8.50 -5.94
CA ASN A 38 20.17 -8.13 -7.22
C ASN A 38 20.90 -6.78 -7.13
N GLU A 39 22.22 -6.82 -6.90
CA GLU A 39 23.05 -5.61 -6.78
C GLU A 39 22.96 -4.69 -8.00
N ALA A 40 22.88 -5.23 -9.21
CA ALA A 40 22.77 -4.42 -10.42
C ALA A 40 21.45 -3.65 -10.48
N ALA A 41 20.34 -4.29 -10.08
CA ALA A 41 19.03 -3.66 -9.99
C ALA A 41 18.99 -2.60 -8.88
N LEU A 42 19.57 -2.90 -7.70
CA LEU A 42 19.67 -1.94 -6.61
C LEU A 42 20.55 -0.74 -6.98
N ASN A 43 21.69 -0.96 -7.61
CA ASN A 43 22.57 0.13 -8.07
C ASN A 43 21.86 1.02 -9.09
N LEU A 44 21.10 0.42 -10.01
CA LEU A 44 20.30 1.17 -10.97
C LEU A 44 19.24 2.03 -10.25
N LEU A 45 18.45 1.43 -9.36
CA LEU A 45 17.43 2.16 -8.58
C LEU A 45 18.05 3.25 -7.68
N ASN A 46 19.21 3.00 -7.08
CA ASN A 46 19.93 3.96 -6.27
C ASN A 46 20.46 5.12 -7.11
N SER A 47 21.06 4.83 -8.27
CA SER A 47 21.55 5.87 -9.20
C SER A 47 20.44 6.77 -9.73
N LEU A 48 19.23 6.23 -9.80
CA LEU A 48 18.02 6.95 -10.19
C LEU A 48 17.30 7.63 -9.02
N GLY A 49 17.80 7.49 -7.78
CA GLY A 49 17.23 8.14 -6.60
C GLY A 49 15.96 7.48 -6.04
N TYR A 50 15.66 6.24 -6.43
CA TYR A 50 14.46 5.51 -6.01
C TYR A 50 14.66 4.64 -4.76
N ILE A 51 15.87 4.60 -4.21
CA ILE A 51 16.18 3.93 -2.95
C ILE A 51 16.48 4.98 -1.89
N GLU A 52 15.88 4.81 -0.72
CA GLU A 52 16.27 5.49 0.50
C GLU A 52 16.79 4.44 1.49
N VAL A 53 18.07 4.54 1.85
CA VAL A 53 18.65 3.71 2.92
C VAL A 53 18.21 4.32 4.24
N GLN A 54 17.49 3.54 5.04
CA GLN A 54 17.05 3.96 6.37
C GLN A 54 18.15 3.75 7.41
N ASN A 55 17.98 4.38 8.57
CA ASN A 55 18.95 4.36 9.68
C ASN A 55 19.24 2.95 10.25
N ASP A 56 18.36 1.99 9.97
CA ASP A 56 18.49 0.57 10.35
C ASP A 56 19.11 -0.29 9.23
N ASN A 57 19.70 0.34 8.21
CA ASN A 57 20.16 -0.30 6.97
C ASN A 57 19.06 -1.01 6.18
N SER A 58 17.78 -0.75 6.47
CA SER A 58 16.69 -1.20 5.60
C SER A 58 16.59 -0.34 4.36
N ILE A 59 16.24 -0.95 3.23
CA ILE A 59 16.01 -0.25 1.96
C ILE A 59 14.54 0.10 1.87
N LYS A 60 14.23 1.39 1.78
CA LYS A 60 12.89 1.87 1.43
C LYS A 60 12.84 2.21 -0.06
N LEU A 61 12.01 1.49 -0.78
CA LEU A 61 11.75 1.76 -2.19
C LEU A 61 10.76 2.91 -2.33
N LYS A 62 11.20 4.06 -2.86
CA LYS A 62 10.38 5.25 -3.16
C LYS A 62 9.67 5.12 -4.52
N LEU A 63 9.06 3.97 -4.77
CA LEU A 63 8.43 3.63 -6.05
C LEU A 63 6.92 3.88 -6.01
N ASP A 64 6.48 5.02 -5.45
CA ASP A 64 5.06 5.20 -5.14
C ASP A 64 4.20 5.50 -6.36
N ILE A 65 4.66 6.32 -7.30
CA ILE A 65 3.99 6.53 -8.58
C ILE A 65 5.07 6.91 -9.57
N ILE A 66 5.69 5.90 -10.18
CA ILE A 66 6.48 6.16 -11.36
C ILE A 66 5.47 6.42 -12.48
N GLU A 67 5.53 7.61 -13.06
CA GLU A 67 5.27 7.79 -14.47
C GLU A 67 6.18 6.83 -15.24
N ILE A 68 5.74 5.58 -15.45
CA ILE A 68 6.52 4.50 -16.12
C ILE A 68 7.02 4.97 -17.48
N LYS A 69 6.40 6.03 -18.02
CA LYS A 69 6.79 6.73 -19.23
C LYS A 69 8.22 7.27 -19.24
N GLU A 70 8.81 7.69 -18.13
CA GLU A 70 10.16 8.29 -18.16
C GLU A 70 11.30 7.28 -17.94
N MET A 71 11.00 6.07 -17.45
CA MET A 71 12.00 5.02 -17.19
C MET A 71 12.11 3.94 -18.28
N GLN A 72 11.42 4.14 -19.39
CA GLN A 72 11.14 3.13 -20.43
C GLN A 72 12.33 2.57 -21.20
N ASN A 73 13.56 3.06 -21.02
CA ASN A 73 14.70 2.53 -21.78
C ASN A 73 15.76 1.82 -20.93
N THR A 74 15.95 2.19 -19.66
CA THR A 74 17.03 1.61 -18.82
C THR A 74 16.51 0.61 -17.80
N VAL A 75 15.32 0.85 -17.23
CA VAL A 75 14.69 -0.07 -16.27
C VAL A 75 13.94 -1.20 -16.97
N ASP A 76 13.37 -0.94 -18.16
CA ASP A 76 12.71 -1.97 -18.97
C ASP A 76 13.65 -3.11 -19.40
N MET A 77 14.97 -2.89 -19.35
CA MET A 77 15.97 -3.93 -19.59
C MET A 77 16.28 -4.77 -18.34
N ASN A 78 16.01 -4.28 -17.13
CA ASN A 78 16.23 -5.06 -15.92
C ASN A 78 14.96 -5.82 -15.55
N ILE A 79 14.94 -7.11 -15.90
CA ILE A 79 13.78 -7.98 -15.68
C ILE A 79 13.35 -8.07 -14.21
N VAL A 80 14.27 -7.94 -13.26
CA VAL A 80 13.97 -8.01 -11.82
C VAL A 80 13.21 -6.78 -11.35
N ILE A 81 13.61 -5.58 -11.79
CA ILE A 81 12.87 -4.36 -11.45
C ILE A 81 11.47 -4.41 -12.07
N LYS A 82 11.35 -4.87 -13.32
CA LYS A 82 10.06 -5.00 -13.99
C LYS A 82 9.12 -5.95 -13.25
N GLN A 83 9.62 -7.11 -12.84
CA GLN A 83 8.85 -8.09 -12.06
C GLN A 83 8.37 -7.51 -10.74
N TYR A 84 9.23 -6.76 -10.03
CA TYR A 84 8.83 -6.06 -8.82
C TYR A 84 7.73 -5.02 -9.05
N LEU A 85 7.89 -4.16 -10.06
CA LEU A 85 6.91 -3.11 -10.38
C LEU A 85 5.55 -3.69 -10.78
N GLU A 86 5.55 -4.77 -11.54
CA GLU A 86 4.33 -5.48 -11.93
C GLU A 86 3.64 -6.12 -10.72
N ALA A 87 4.40 -6.80 -9.85
CA ALA A 87 3.86 -7.41 -8.64
C ALA A 87 3.30 -6.37 -7.67
N LYS A 88 4.00 -5.23 -7.48
CA LYS A 88 3.52 -4.10 -6.67
C LYS A 88 2.21 -3.55 -7.20
N LYS A 89 2.15 -3.28 -8.51
CA LYS A 89 0.94 -2.79 -9.17
C LYS A 89 -0.24 -3.75 -8.99
N ASN A 90 -0.02 -5.05 -9.11
CA ASN A 90 -1.08 -6.05 -8.94
C ASN A 90 -1.58 -6.08 -7.50
N TYR A 91 -0.69 -6.01 -6.51
CA TYR A 91 -1.06 -5.94 -5.10
C TYR A 91 -1.81 -4.63 -4.77
N ASP A 92 -1.34 -3.49 -5.26
CA ASP A 92 -2.02 -2.20 -5.07
C ASP A 92 -3.43 -2.20 -5.69
N ASN A 93 -3.60 -2.85 -6.85
CA ASN A 93 -4.91 -3.04 -7.48
C ASN A 93 -5.83 -3.92 -6.64
N LEU A 94 -5.32 -5.01 -6.06
CA LEU A 94 -6.07 -5.85 -5.13
C LEU A 94 -6.57 -5.02 -3.94
N LEU A 95 -5.68 -4.27 -3.29
CA LEU A 95 -6.05 -3.41 -2.16
C LEU A 95 -7.07 -2.35 -2.56
N LYS A 96 -6.88 -1.70 -3.72
CA LYS A 96 -7.83 -0.72 -4.25
C LYS A 96 -9.21 -1.33 -4.45
N ASN A 97 -9.30 -2.54 -5.00
CA ASN A 97 -10.57 -3.22 -5.19
C ASN A 97 -11.24 -3.55 -3.86
N ILE A 98 -10.48 -4.04 -2.87
CA ILE A 98 -10.99 -4.30 -1.52
C ILE A 98 -11.52 -3.02 -0.88
N TYR A 99 -10.79 -1.91 -0.98
CA TYR A 99 -11.25 -0.62 -0.47
C TYR A 99 -12.53 -0.15 -1.14
N ASN A 100 -12.63 -0.26 -2.46
CA ASN A 100 -13.85 0.12 -3.19
C ASN A 100 -15.07 -0.73 -2.75
N ILE A 101 -14.86 -2.02 -2.47
CA ILE A 101 -15.93 -2.90 -1.98
C ILE A 101 -16.36 -2.49 -0.57
N ILE A 102 -15.41 -2.22 0.33
CA ILE A 102 -15.72 -1.76 1.70
C ILE A 102 -16.48 -0.43 1.63
N GLU A 103 -15.99 0.53 0.86
CA GLU A 103 -16.64 1.84 0.62
C GLU A 103 -18.06 1.69 0.08
N TYR A 104 -18.28 0.77 -0.87
CA TYR A 104 -19.62 0.47 -1.38
C TYR A 104 -20.55 -0.09 -0.30
N ILE A 105 -20.04 -0.96 0.59
CA ILE A 105 -20.83 -1.59 1.66
C ILE A 105 -21.12 -0.60 2.80
N THR A 106 -20.15 0.24 3.19
CA THR A 106 -20.30 1.18 4.30
C THR A 106 -21.01 2.46 3.90
N GLY A 107 -20.99 2.81 2.61
CA GLY A 107 -21.44 4.11 2.12
C GLY A 107 -20.50 5.27 2.51
N GLU A 108 -19.34 4.97 3.11
CA GLU A 108 -18.33 5.95 3.47
C GLU A 108 -17.28 6.01 2.37
N THR A 109 -17.29 7.10 1.60
CA THR A 109 -16.19 7.37 0.67
C THR A 109 -14.90 7.56 1.44
N LYS A 110 -13.76 7.16 0.84
CA LYS A 110 -12.42 7.37 1.44
C LYS A 110 -12.38 8.73 2.13
N ILE A 111 -11.86 8.77 3.36
CA ILE A 111 -11.46 10.01 4.02
C ILE A 111 -10.50 10.69 3.05
N SER A 112 -11.03 11.56 2.20
CA SER A 112 -10.26 12.42 1.35
C SER A 112 -9.44 13.27 2.30
N ASN A 113 -8.12 13.24 2.14
CA ASN A 113 -7.20 14.17 2.78
C ASN A 113 -7.60 15.59 2.38
N SER A 114 -8.54 16.15 3.12
CA SER A 114 -8.95 17.54 3.06
C SER A 114 -9.30 17.98 4.47
N ASN A 115 -8.30 17.99 5.37
CA ASN A 115 -8.32 18.77 6.61
C ASN A 115 -9.61 18.71 7.43
N ASN A 116 -10.37 17.61 7.38
CA ASN A 116 -11.64 17.54 8.08
C ASN A 116 -11.36 16.98 9.45
N ARG A 117 -11.08 17.94 10.34
CA ARG A 117 -10.96 17.82 11.78
C ARG A 117 -12.17 17.07 12.33
N CYS A 118 -12.15 15.75 12.29
CA CYS A 118 -12.91 14.95 13.23
C CYS A 118 -12.08 14.84 14.51
N CYS A 119 -11.96 15.98 15.19
CA CYS A 119 -11.94 15.97 16.64
C CYS A 119 -13.07 15.03 17.06
N GLY A 120 -12.72 14.05 17.89
CA GLY A 120 -13.63 13.01 18.31
C GLY A 120 -14.93 13.59 18.87
N LYS A 121 -15.89 12.69 19.08
CA LYS A 121 -17.09 12.90 19.88
C LYS A 121 -16.72 13.49 21.26
N CYS A 122 -16.45 14.79 21.32
CA CYS A 122 -16.50 15.60 22.50
C CYS A 122 -17.97 15.95 22.66
N ASN A 123 -18.65 15.17 23.49
CA ASN A 123 -19.92 15.57 24.07
C ASN A 123 -19.74 16.98 24.66
N SER A 124 -20.43 17.95 24.06
CA SER A 124 -20.97 19.15 24.72
C SER A 124 -20.10 19.79 25.80
N ASN A 125 -19.08 20.58 25.41
CA ASN A 125 -18.66 21.84 26.08
C ASN A 125 -17.41 22.54 25.47
N CYS A 126 -17.24 22.60 24.15
CA CYS A 126 -16.17 23.41 23.54
C CYS A 126 -16.60 24.87 23.31
N ALA A 127 -16.75 25.64 24.40
CA ALA A 127 -17.06 27.07 24.35
C ALA A 127 -15.82 27.98 24.18
N ASN A 128 -14.66 27.49 23.73
CA ASN A 128 -13.46 28.36 23.70
C ASN A 128 -12.40 28.05 22.63
N CYS A 129 -12.76 27.56 21.45
CA CYS A 129 -11.85 27.60 20.31
C CYS A 129 -11.87 29.00 19.68
N LYS A 130 -11.04 29.91 20.18
CA LYS A 130 -10.72 31.15 19.46
C LYS A 130 -9.82 30.83 18.26
N LYS A 131 -10.09 31.55 17.17
CA LYS A 131 -9.47 31.45 15.84
C LYS A 131 -7.96 31.56 15.89
#